data_AF-D0UJ96-F1
#
_entry.id   AF-D0UJ96-F1
#
_cell.length_a   1.000
_cell.length_b   1.000
_cell.length_c   1.000
_cell.angle_alpha   90.00
_cell.angle_beta   90.00
_cell.angle_gamma   90.00
#
_symmetry.space_group_name_H-M   'P 1'
#
loop_
_entity.id
_entity.type
_entity.pdbx_description
1 polymer ?
#
loop_
_entity_poly.entity_id
_entity_poly.type
_entity_poly.pdbx_seq_one_letter_code
_entity_poly.pdbx_strand_id
1 'polypeptide(L)'
;IELTGVYTNNYDGSLNTAQGFPVFATVLLANHIAKKDGDASTRSLTDEDVKAIMALSKDERIAERIVASIGPSIYGHNDIKRALALALFGGESKNPGQKHQVRGDINVLICGDPGTAKSQFLKYVEKIAPRAVFTTGQGASAVGLTAYVQRSPVTREWTLEAGALVLADKGFCLI
;
A
#
# COMPACT_ATOMS: atom_id res chain seq x y z
N ILE A 1 -4.36 -8.08 6.83
CA ILE A 1 -4.08 -9.51 7.08
C ILE A 1 -5.41 -10.26 7.14
N GLU A 2 -5.47 -11.43 6.53
CA GLU A 2 -6.58 -12.38 6.61
C GLU A 2 -6.03 -13.64 7.29
N LEU A 3 -6.67 -14.06 8.38
CA LEU A 3 -6.18 -15.14 9.23
C LEU A 3 -7.26 -16.21 9.35
N THR A 4 -6.92 -17.42 8.96
CA THR A 4 -7.71 -18.62 9.21
C THR A 4 -7.08 -19.33 10.40
N GLY A 5 -7.86 -19.62 11.43
CA GLY A 5 -7.36 -20.23 12.65
C GLY A 5 -8.45 -20.92 13.44
N VAL A 6 -8.03 -21.66 14.46
CA VAL A 6 -8.93 -22.32 15.40
C VAL A 6 -9.11 -21.39 16.60
N TYR A 7 -10.36 -21.04 16.86
CA TYR A 7 -10.72 -20.31 18.07
C TYR A 7 -10.68 -21.26 19.27
N THR A 8 -9.94 -20.88 20.30
CA THR A 8 -9.77 -21.67 21.54
C THR A 8 -9.98 -20.77 22.75
N ASN A 9 -10.33 -21.38 23.89
CA ASN A 9 -10.49 -20.69 25.15
C ASN A 9 -9.78 -21.44 26.27
N ASN A 10 -9.15 -20.69 27.18
CA ASN A 10 -8.49 -21.23 28.36
C ASN A 10 -9.10 -20.62 29.63
N TYR A 11 -9.17 -21.44 30.68
CA TYR A 11 -9.58 -20.96 32.00
C TYR A 11 -8.44 -20.17 32.63
N ASP A 12 -8.70 -18.92 33.01
CA ASP A 12 -7.76 -18.08 33.74
C ASP A 12 -8.37 -17.67 35.08
N GLY A 13 -7.83 -18.21 36.17
CA GLY A 13 -8.30 -17.94 37.53
C GLY A 13 -8.16 -16.47 37.92
N SER A 14 -7.18 -15.75 37.37
CA SER A 14 -6.91 -14.35 37.71
C SER A 14 -7.99 -13.40 37.18
N LEU A 15 -8.45 -13.64 35.95
CA LEU A 15 -9.57 -12.93 35.33
C LEU A 15 -10.89 -13.13 36.10
N ASN A 16 -11.11 -14.35 36.59
CA ASN A 16 -12.31 -14.71 37.35
C ASN A 16 -12.37 -14.04 38.72
N THR A 17 -11.25 -13.97 39.43
CA THR A 17 -11.18 -13.28 40.73
C THR A 17 -11.41 -11.78 40.59
N ALA A 18 -10.94 -11.17 39.51
CA ALA A 18 -11.11 -9.73 39.25
C ALA A 18 -12.53 -9.36 38.81
N GLN A 19 -13.20 -10.22 38.04
CA GLN A 19 -14.51 -9.93 37.44
C GLN A 19 -15.69 -10.46 38.27
N GLY A 20 -15.47 -11.46 39.15
CA GLY A 20 -16.53 -12.03 40.00
C GLY A 20 -17.48 -13.01 39.29
N PHE A 21 -17.19 -13.37 38.05
CA PHE A 21 -17.90 -14.37 37.25
C PHE A 21 -16.90 -15.09 36.31
N PRO A 22 -17.21 -16.32 35.82
CA PRO A 22 -16.28 -17.07 34.99
C PRO A 22 -16.11 -16.44 33.60
N VAL A 23 -14.96 -15.79 33.40
CA VAL A 23 -14.45 -15.24 32.14
C VAL A 23 -13.33 -16.15 31.62
N PHE A 24 -13.45 -16.57 30.36
CA PHE A 24 -12.42 -17.37 29.69
C PHE A 24 -11.51 -16.46 28.86
N ALA A 25 -10.20 -16.71 28.92
CA ALA A 25 -9.26 -16.08 28.02
C ALA A 25 -9.40 -16.70 26.62
N THR A 26 -9.56 -15.87 25.60
CA THR A 26 -9.80 -16.32 24.22
C THR A 26 -8.53 -16.15 23.40
N VAL A 27 -8.17 -17.21 22.65
CA VAL A 27 -6.95 -17.25 21.84
C VAL A 27 -7.29 -17.84 20.48
N LEU A 28 -6.80 -17.19 19.43
CA LEU A 28 -6.93 -17.65 18.04
C LEU A 28 -5.63 -18.33 17.62
N LEU A 29 -5.66 -19.65 17.48
CA LEU A 29 -4.53 -20.43 16.98
C LEU A 29 -4.47 -20.30 15.47
N ALA A 30 -3.51 -19.53 14.96
CA ALA A 30 -3.36 -19.29 13.54
C ALA A 30 -2.99 -20.59 12.79
N ASN A 31 -3.76 -20.93 11.76
CA ASN A 31 -3.49 -22.06 10.87
C ASN A 31 -2.96 -21.59 9.50
N HIS A 32 -3.55 -20.51 8.96
CA HIS A 32 -3.15 -19.92 7.70
C HIS A 32 -3.26 -18.40 7.78
N ILE A 33 -2.25 -17.70 7.24
CA ILE A 33 -2.19 -16.24 7.24
C ILE A 33 -1.98 -15.79 5.79
N ALA A 34 -2.99 -15.14 5.23
CA ALA A 34 -2.91 -14.44 3.96
C ALA A 34 -2.69 -12.94 4.20
N LYS A 35 -1.78 -12.32 3.46
CA LYS A 35 -1.69 -10.85 3.42
C LYS A 35 -2.72 -10.34 2.43
N LYS A 36 -3.53 -9.38 2.87
CA LYS A 36 -4.57 -8.75 2.05
C LYS A 36 -4.02 -7.60 1.18
N ASP A 37 -2.78 -7.18 1.46
CA ASP A 37 -2.08 -6.16 0.68
C ASP A 37 -1.61 -6.74 -0.65
N GLY A 38 -1.72 -5.93 -1.72
CA GLY A 38 -1.85 -6.32 -3.13
C GLY A 38 -0.70 -7.08 -3.81
N ASP A 39 0.26 -7.62 -3.07
CA ASP A 39 1.25 -8.60 -3.56
C ASP A 39 0.58 -9.92 -3.99
N ALA A 40 -0.67 -10.16 -3.58
CA ALA A 40 -1.46 -11.30 -4.03
C ALA A 40 -2.06 -11.11 -5.44
N SER A 41 -2.16 -9.89 -5.95
CA SER A 41 -2.78 -9.63 -7.27
C SER A 41 -2.00 -10.21 -8.45
N THR A 42 -0.70 -10.50 -8.26
CA THR A 42 0.15 -11.15 -9.26
C THR A 42 0.12 -12.69 -9.19
N ARG A 43 -0.57 -13.30 -8.22
CA ARG A 43 -0.35 -14.72 -7.89
C ARG A 43 -1.16 -15.77 -8.67
N SER A 44 -1.90 -15.39 -9.70
CA SER A 44 -2.29 -16.36 -10.74
C SER A 44 -2.76 -15.66 -12.02
N LEU A 45 -1.84 -15.02 -12.74
CA LEU A 45 -2.12 -14.71 -14.14
C LEU A 45 -2.28 -16.04 -14.88
N THR A 46 -3.42 -16.23 -15.54
CA THR A 46 -3.64 -17.41 -16.39
C THR A 46 -2.88 -17.25 -17.71
N ASP A 47 -2.66 -18.36 -18.41
CA ASP A 47 -2.06 -18.31 -19.76
C ASP A 47 -2.88 -17.46 -20.74
N GLU A 48 -4.20 -17.37 -20.52
CA GLU A 48 -5.09 -16.51 -21.29
C GLU A 48 -4.84 -15.03 -21.00
N ASP A 49 -4.67 -14.66 -19.73
CA ASP A 49 -4.32 -13.29 -19.33
C ASP A 49 -2.99 -12.86 -19.93
N VAL A 50 -1.99 -13.75 -19.87
CA VAL A 50 -0.65 -13.49 -20.43
C VAL A 50 -0.74 -13.27 -21.95
N LYS A 51 -1.50 -14.10 -22.67
CA LYS A 51 -1.74 -13.92 -24.11
C LYS A 51 -2.45 -12.61 -24.41
N ALA A 52 -3.45 -12.23 -23.62
CA ALA A 52 -4.16 -10.97 -23.77
C ALA A 52 -3.24 -9.75 -23.56
N ILE A 53 -2.39 -9.79 -22.53
CA ILE A 53 -1.39 -8.75 -22.26
C ILE A 53 -0.39 -8.64 -23.42
N MET A 54 0.11 -9.76 -23.95
CA MET A 54 1.03 -9.77 -25.10
C MET A 54 0.37 -9.29 -26.41
N ALA A 55 -0.93 -9.51 -26.57
CA ALA A 55 -1.67 -8.99 -27.72
C ALA A 55 -1.85 -7.46 -27.59
N LEU A 56 -2.20 -6.97 -26.39
CA LEU A 56 -2.37 -5.55 -26.11
C LEU A 56 -1.06 -4.77 -26.20
N SER A 57 0.08 -5.35 -25.82
CA SER A 57 1.38 -4.68 -25.87
C SER A 57 1.85 -4.37 -27.29
N LYS A 58 1.29 -5.03 -28.31
CA LYS A 58 1.58 -4.81 -29.73
C LYS A 58 0.72 -3.73 -30.37
N ASP A 59 -0.29 -3.21 -29.67
CA ASP A 59 -1.13 -2.12 -30.15
C ASP A 59 -0.33 -0.80 -30.16
N GLU A 60 -0.24 -0.14 -31.32
CA GLU A 60 0.46 1.14 -31.48
C GLU A 60 -0.12 2.24 -30.58
N ARG A 61 -1.40 2.14 -30.19
CA ARG A 61 -2.10 3.11 -29.34
C ARG A 61 -2.16 2.70 -27.87
N ILE A 62 -1.40 1.68 -27.45
CA ILE A 62 -1.46 1.14 -26.09
C ILE A 62 -1.19 2.21 -25.02
N ALA A 63 -0.27 3.13 -25.28
CA ALA A 63 0.05 4.22 -24.36
C ALA A 63 -1.17 5.12 -24.10
N GLU A 64 -1.89 5.50 -25.16
CA GLU A 64 -3.10 6.32 -25.04
C GLU A 64 -4.23 5.57 -24.34
N ARG A 65 -4.37 4.27 -24.62
CA ARG A 65 -5.37 3.41 -23.97
C ARG A 65 -5.13 3.30 -22.46
N ILE A 66 -3.88 3.16 -22.03
CA ILE A 66 -3.49 3.16 -20.62
C ILE A 66 -3.81 4.51 -19.98
N VAL A 67 -3.45 5.63 -20.63
CA VAL A 67 -3.74 6.96 -20.09
C VAL A 67 -5.25 7.19 -19.95
N ALA A 68 -6.04 6.73 -20.92
CA ALA A 68 -7.50 6.82 -20.88
C ALA A 68 -8.12 5.92 -19.78
N SER A 69 -7.46 4.82 -19.41
CA SER A 69 -7.95 3.93 -18.34
C SER A 69 -7.67 4.46 -16.94
N ILE A 70 -6.75 5.43 -16.76
CA ILE A 70 -6.51 6.09 -15.48
C ILE A 70 -7.63 7.10 -15.17
N GLY A 71 -8.38 6.84 -14.09
CA GLY A 71 -9.45 7.72 -13.62
C GLY A 71 -10.49 8.01 -14.71
N PRO A 72 -11.17 6.99 -15.28
CA PRO A 72 -12.08 7.18 -16.42
C PRO A 72 -13.31 8.00 -16.05
N SER A 73 -13.64 8.09 -14.76
CA SER A 73 -14.71 8.93 -14.22
C SER A 73 -14.38 10.43 -14.20
N ILE A 74 -13.12 10.82 -14.38
CA ILE A 74 -12.69 12.22 -14.37
C ILE A 74 -12.51 12.68 -15.81
N TYR A 75 -13.24 13.72 -16.20
CA TYR A 75 -13.16 14.31 -17.52
C TYR A 75 -11.87 15.12 -17.72
N GLY A 76 -11.26 15.02 -18.90
CA GLY A 76 -10.07 15.78 -19.27
C GLY A 76 -8.80 15.39 -18.49
N HIS A 77 -7.93 16.38 -18.26
CA HIS A 77 -6.66 16.24 -17.52
C HIS A 77 -5.73 15.13 -18.05
N ASN A 78 -5.61 15.01 -19.37
CA ASN A 78 -4.82 13.97 -20.02
C ASN A 78 -3.34 13.97 -19.58
N ASP A 79 -2.77 15.15 -19.34
CA ASP A 79 -1.37 15.27 -18.88
C ASP A 79 -1.18 14.73 -17.46
N ILE A 80 -2.14 14.99 -16.56
CA ILE A 80 -2.13 14.47 -15.19
C ILE A 80 -2.28 12.95 -15.22
N LYS A 81 -3.23 12.44 -16.02
CA LYS A 81 -3.44 11.00 -16.19
C LYS A 81 -2.20 10.32 -16.75
N ARG A 82 -1.50 10.96 -17.70
CA ARG A 82 -0.24 10.46 -18.26
C ARG A 82 0.88 10.46 -17.24
N ALA A 83 1.03 11.53 -16.45
CA ALA A 83 2.01 11.59 -15.37
C ALA A 83 1.78 10.49 -14.32
N LEU A 84 0.52 10.26 -13.92
CA LEU A 84 0.15 9.20 -12.99
C LEU A 84 0.40 7.80 -13.58
N ALA A 85 0.05 7.57 -14.85
CA ALA A 85 0.34 6.32 -15.53
C ALA A 85 1.84 6.02 -15.51
N LEU A 86 2.68 6.99 -15.91
CA LEU A 86 4.14 6.84 -15.91
C LEU A 86 4.69 6.59 -14.50
N ALA A 87 4.18 7.30 -13.49
CA ALA A 87 4.57 7.08 -12.10
C ALA A 87 4.20 5.68 -11.59
N LEU A 88 3.04 5.15 -11.99
CA LEU A 88 2.56 3.81 -11.64
C LEU A 88 3.42 2.68 -12.23
N PHE A 89 3.88 2.84 -13.47
CA PHE A 89 4.86 1.90 -14.06
C PHE A 89 6.24 2.04 -13.42
N GLY A 90 6.62 3.27 -13.05
CA GLY A 90 7.92 3.57 -12.45
C GLY A 90 9.07 3.46 -13.46
N GLY A 91 10.26 3.82 -12.99
CA GLY A 91 11.52 3.61 -13.70
C GLY A 91 12.38 2.54 -13.03
N GLU A 92 13.47 2.17 -13.70
CA GLU A 92 14.42 1.20 -13.17
C GLU A 92 15.50 1.88 -12.32
N SER A 93 15.68 1.42 -11.08
CA SER A 93 16.79 1.84 -10.21
C SER A 93 18.12 1.33 -10.77
N LYS A 94 19.11 2.22 -10.91
CA LYS A 94 20.43 1.87 -11.46
C LYS A 94 21.51 2.01 -10.39
N ASN A 95 22.50 1.12 -10.37
CA ASN A 95 23.65 1.23 -9.46
C ASN A 95 24.97 1.16 -10.25
N PRO A 96 25.35 2.25 -10.95
CA PRO A 96 26.55 2.26 -11.77
C PRO A 96 27.80 2.05 -10.91
N GLY A 97 28.54 0.97 -11.19
CA GLY A 97 29.80 0.64 -10.52
C GLY A 97 29.66 0.30 -9.03
N GLN A 98 28.46 -0.07 -8.56
CA GLN A 98 28.15 -0.37 -7.16
C GLN A 98 28.47 0.74 -6.14
N LYS A 99 28.63 2.00 -6.60
CA LYS A 99 29.01 3.13 -5.74
C LYS A 99 27.82 3.90 -5.19
N HIS A 100 26.73 4.00 -5.95
CA HIS A 100 25.56 4.78 -5.58
C HIS A 100 24.31 4.27 -6.29
N GLN A 101 23.20 4.18 -5.57
CA GLN A 101 21.92 3.80 -6.13
C GLN A 101 21.20 5.05 -6.66
N VAL A 102 20.97 5.09 -7.96
CA VAL A 102 20.15 6.09 -8.64
C VAL A 102 18.70 5.64 -8.61
N ARG A 103 17.84 6.50 -8.07
CA ARG A 103 16.40 6.26 -7.92
C ARG A 103 15.71 6.07 -9.28
N GLY A 104 14.85 5.05 -9.37
CA GLY A 104 13.97 4.80 -10.51
C GLY A 104 12.56 5.37 -10.35
N ASP A 105 12.10 5.58 -9.12
CA ASP A 105 10.72 6.02 -8.86
C ASP A 105 10.52 7.51 -9.15
N ILE A 106 9.31 7.84 -9.63
CA ILE A 106 8.94 9.18 -10.04
C ILE A 106 8.04 9.81 -8.96
N ASN A 107 8.41 11.01 -8.49
CA ASN A 107 7.54 11.82 -7.63
C ASN A 107 6.68 12.75 -8.50
N VAL A 108 5.38 12.80 -8.22
CA VAL A 108 4.43 13.68 -8.94
C VAL A 108 3.77 14.62 -7.94
N LEU A 109 3.79 15.92 -8.23
CA LEU A 109 3.04 16.94 -7.50
C LEU A 109 1.89 17.44 -8.38
N ILE A 110 0.66 17.31 -7.89
CA ILE A 110 -0.53 17.86 -8.56
C ILE A 110 -0.98 19.11 -7.81
N CYS A 111 -0.71 20.28 -8.38
CA CYS A 111 -1.15 21.56 -7.83
C CYS A 111 -2.16 22.22 -8.78
N GLY A 112 -3.17 22.89 -8.21
CA GLY A 112 -4.20 23.58 -8.99
C GLY A 112 -5.42 23.93 -8.15
N ASP A 113 -6.40 24.57 -8.77
CA ASP A 113 -7.56 25.17 -8.09
C ASP A 113 -8.40 24.16 -7.29
N PRO A 114 -9.02 24.56 -6.17
CA PRO A 114 -9.98 23.72 -5.46
C PRO A 114 -11.07 23.16 -6.42
N GLY A 115 -11.50 21.93 -6.21
CA GLY A 115 -12.56 21.31 -7.01
C GLY A 115 -12.11 20.61 -8.31
N THR A 116 -10.83 20.61 -8.66
CA THR A 116 -10.31 19.96 -9.90
C THR A 116 -10.03 18.45 -9.78
N ALA A 117 -10.81 17.72 -8.97
CA ALA A 117 -10.71 16.26 -8.79
C ALA A 117 -9.33 15.69 -8.33
N LYS A 118 -8.37 16.52 -7.91
CA LYS A 118 -7.03 16.10 -7.44
C LYS A 118 -7.07 14.97 -6.41
N SER A 119 -7.88 15.11 -5.36
CA SER A 119 -8.01 14.08 -4.32
C SER A 119 -8.67 12.79 -4.85
N GLN A 120 -9.48 12.86 -5.90
CA GLN A 120 -10.07 11.68 -6.53
C GLN A 120 -9.04 10.91 -7.35
N PHE A 121 -8.10 11.59 -8.00
CA PHE A 121 -6.95 10.93 -8.63
C PHE A 121 -6.11 10.16 -7.61
N LEU A 122 -5.81 10.75 -6.45
CA LEU A 122 -5.06 10.06 -5.38
C LEU A 122 -5.80 8.82 -4.88
N LYS A 123 -7.11 8.93 -4.59
CA LYS A 123 -7.95 7.77 -4.19
C LYS A 123 -8.06 6.69 -5.27
N TYR A 124 -8.00 7.08 -6.54
CA TYR A 124 -7.97 6.12 -7.63
C TYR A 124 -6.65 5.35 -7.64
N VAL A 125 -5.52 6.05 -7.54
CA VAL A 125 -4.17 5.45 -7.44
C VAL A 125 -4.06 4.51 -6.24
N GLU A 126 -4.60 4.90 -5.09
CA GLU A 126 -4.64 4.07 -3.88
C GLU A 126 -5.26 2.69 -4.11
N LYS A 127 -6.30 2.62 -4.95
CA LYS A 127 -7.03 1.37 -5.23
C LYS A 127 -6.36 0.49 -6.27
N ILE A 128 -5.65 1.07 -7.22
CA ILE A 128 -5.04 0.33 -8.33
C ILE A 128 -3.59 -0.06 -8.05
N ALA A 129 -2.89 0.70 -7.21
CA ALA A 129 -1.52 0.40 -6.85
C ALA A 129 -1.45 -0.88 -5.99
N PRO A 130 -0.47 -1.77 -6.23
CA PRO A 130 -0.36 -3.02 -5.47
C PRO A 130 -0.05 -2.76 -3.99
N ARG A 131 0.66 -1.68 -3.71
CA ARG A 131 0.95 -1.21 -2.35
C ARG A 131 0.85 0.31 -2.33
N ALA A 132 -0.09 0.83 -1.56
CA ALA A 132 -0.25 2.26 -1.35
C ALA A 132 -0.57 2.59 0.11
N VAL A 133 -0.04 3.71 0.59
CA VAL A 133 -0.39 4.30 1.88
C VAL A 133 -0.89 5.70 1.64
N PHE A 134 -2.14 5.95 2.01
CA PHE A 134 -2.77 7.26 1.93
C PHE A 134 -2.67 7.97 3.28
N THR A 135 -2.13 9.18 3.28
CA THR A 135 -2.07 10.07 4.44
C THR A 135 -2.55 11.45 4.07
N THR A 136 -2.92 12.27 5.07
CA THR A 136 -3.35 13.65 4.86
C THR A 136 -2.32 14.61 5.44
N GLY A 137 -2.13 15.78 4.80
CA GLY A 137 -1.14 16.77 5.24
C GLY A 137 -1.30 17.24 6.69
N GLN A 138 -2.52 17.22 7.26
CA GLN A 138 -2.72 17.56 8.67
C GLN A 138 -2.36 16.41 9.64
N GLY A 139 -2.46 15.15 9.20
CA GLY A 139 -2.08 13.97 9.98
C GLY A 139 -0.63 13.52 9.77
N ALA A 140 0.05 14.04 8.74
CA ALA A 140 1.41 13.69 8.38
C ALA A 140 2.42 14.51 9.21
N SER A 141 2.87 13.98 10.34
CA SER A 141 4.06 14.49 11.05
C SER A 141 5.35 13.92 10.46
N ALA A 142 6.48 14.61 10.62
CA ALA A 142 7.78 14.11 10.16
C ALA A 142 8.10 12.71 10.73
N VAL A 143 7.72 12.49 11.98
CA VAL A 143 7.80 11.21 12.69
C VAL A 143 6.86 10.17 12.08
N GLY A 144 5.61 10.54 11.80
CA GLY A 144 4.61 9.64 11.22
C GLY A 144 4.87 9.27 9.74
N LEU A 145 5.62 10.08 9.00
CA LEU A 145 6.03 9.76 7.63
C LEU A 145 7.25 8.84 7.58
N THR A 146 8.21 9.03 8.48
CA THR A 146 9.50 8.33 8.44
C THR A 146 9.48 7.08 9.30
N ALA A 147 10.07 7.12 10.49
CA ALA A 147 10.04 6.10 11.51
C ALA A 147 10.38 6.74 12.84
N TYR A 148 9.96 6.14 13.95
CA TYR A 148 10.36 6.58 15.28
C TYR A 148 10.64 5.41 16.20
N VAL A 149 11.34 5.71 17.29
CA VAL A 149 11.72 4.73 18.30
C VAL A 149 10.85 4.96 19.53
N GLN A 150 10.23 3.90 20.01
CA GLN A 150 9.44 3.88 21.24
C GLN A 150 10.06 2.89 22.22
N ARG A 151 9.96 3.18 23.52
CA ARG A 151 10.35 2.23 24.55
C ARG A 151 9.12 1.48 25.04
N SER A 152 9.15 0.15 24.96
CA SER A 152 8.09 -0.70 25.48
C SER A 152 7.95 -0.51 27.00
N PRO A 153 6.76 -0.18 27.52
CA PRO A 153 6.57 0.04 28.96
C PRO A 153 6.71 -1.26 29.78
N VAL A 154 6.51 -2.42 29.14
CA VAL A 154 6.55 -3.73 29.80
C VAL A 154 7.94 -4.34 29.71
N THR A 155 8.50 -4.47 28.50
CA THR A 155 9.81 -5.11 28.30
C THR A 155 10.99 -4.16 28.50
N ARG A 156 10.74 -2.84 28.54
CA ARG A 156 11.75 -1.77 28.61
C ARG A 156 12.74 -1.74 27.44
N GLU A 157 12.47 -2.51 26.39
CA GLU A 157 13.24 -2.57 25.15
C GLU A 157 12.84 -1.43 24.20
N TRP A 158 13.77 -1.06 23.33
CA TRP A 158 13.54 -0.09 22.28
C TRP A 158 12.95 -0.79 21.05
N THR A 159 11.78 -0.36 20.62
CA THR A 159 11.06 -0.84 19.43
C THR A 159 11.01 0.28 18.39
N LEU A 160 11.18 -0.07 17.12
CA LEU A 160 11.10 0.88 16.02
C LEU A 160 9.73 0.76 15.33
N GLU A 161 8.99 1.86 15.28
CA GLU A 161 7.73 1.95 14.57
C GLU A 161 7.93 2.61 13.20
N ALA A 162 7.43 1.93 12.17
CA ALA A 162 7.51 2.36 10.79
C ALA A 162 6.44 3.42 10.49
N GLY A 163 6.85 4.54 9.91
CA GLY A 163 5.95 5.56 9.37
C GLY A 163 5.47 5.24 7.96
N ALA A 164 4.65 6.13 7.40
CA ALA A 164 3.94 5.92 6.15
C ALA A 164 4.85 5.59 4.95
N LEU A 165 6.04 6.21 4.84
CA LEU A 165 6.99 5.95 3.74
C LEU A 165 7.60 4.56 3.85
N VAL A 166 7.90 4.10 5.06
CA VAL A 166 8.44 2.75 5.30
C VAL A 166 7.36 1.70 5.04
N LEU A 167 6.12 2.00 5.43
CA LEU A 167 4.95 1.18 5.11
C LEU A 167 4.62 1.17 3.62
N ALA A 168 5.03 2.17 2.86
CA ALA A 168 4.84 2.27 1.41
C ALA A 168 6.08 1.85 0.60
N ASP A 169 7.08 1.19 1.19
CA ASP A 169 8.30 0.79 0.48
C ASP A 169 7.99 -0.05 -0.79
N LYS A 170 8.67 0.28 -1.91
CA LYS A 170 8.39 -0.26 -3.26
C LYS A 170 6.93 -0.11 -3.71
N GLY A 171 6.21 0.88 -3.17
CA GLY A 171 4.85 1.22 -3.51
C GLY A 171 4.66 2.74 -3.59
N PHE A 172 3.45 3.19 -3.32
CA PHE A 172 3.05 4.59 -3.43
C PHE A 172 2.70 5.18 -2.07
N CYS A 173 3.33 6.30 -1.73
CA CYS A 173 2.88 7.14 -0.63
C CYS A 173 2.09 8.32 -1.22
N LEU A 174 0.84 8.47 -0.80
CA LEU A 174 -0.10 9.47 -1.28
C LEU A 174 -0.34 10.48 -0.15
N ILE A 175 -0.15 11.77 -0.44
CA ILE A 175 -0.22 12.88 0.52
C ILE A 175 -1.18 13.95 -0.01
#